data_AF-A0A329T3G8-F1
#
_entry.id   AF-A0A329T3G8-F1
#
_cell.length_a   1.000
_cell.length_b   1.000
_cell.length_c   1.000
_cell.angle_alpha   90.00
_cell.angle_beta   90.00
_cell.angle_gamma   90.00
#
_symmetry.space_group_name_H-M   'P 1'
#
loop_
_entity.id
_entity.type
_entity.pdbx_description
1 polymer ?
#
loop_
_entity_poly.entity_id
_entity_poly.type
_entity_poly.pdbx_seq_one_letter_code
_entity_poly.pdbx_strand_id
1 'polypeptide(L)'
;MRIASTSFLLASLALTDALKTPLEYEHEFSAWMKTHSISISDALEFAKRLENYIANDMYILEHNLENAWTGVKLGHNEFSHMSFDEFKFKMTGYVMPEGYLEQRLASRVDGLWSDVQVAESVDWQDKGGVTPVKNQGMCGSCWAFSTTGAVEGATFVSSGKLVSLSEQELVDCDHNGDMGCNGGLMDHAFAWIEDHGGICSEDDYEYKAKAQVCRDCEKVVKVTGFQDVNPQDEHALKVAVAQQPVSVAIEADQKAFQFYKSGVFNLTCGTRLDHGVLAVGYGSDNGQKFWKVKNSWGSSWGENGYIRLAREENGPAGQCGIASVPSYPFATLISKDEQTEKIEKVVEEPRSVPTDESVESFPAEEARDFRPMNLADLFSSAKITQCGDVSSAIIDFSDLEVTPSSPQRGQPVSFFGNGNSKRDFASANFKLGVKLAGTQVFGHSGKLCGDTHVPLPLGLGHIDVHGFACPMKKGKFSDLKVDVNLPIIAPAGNYEIQLTSDDDSNSPLFCVNVELDLTGGEGSAKKTHVYEPISYM
;
A
#
# COMPACT_ATOMS: atom_id res chain seq x y z
N MET A 1 -23.09 -9.96 -35.55
CA MET A 1 -23.46 -9.40 -34.23
C MET A 1 -24.11 -10.50 -33.39
N ARG A 2 -23.33 -11.46 -32.86
CA ARG A 2 -23.78 -12.54 -31.94
C ARG A 2 -22.60 -13.40 -31.39
N ILE A 3 -21.43 -12.79 -31.16
CA ILE A 3 -20.24 -13.49 -30.61
C ILE A 3 -19.83 -12.91 -29.23
N ALA A 4 -20.24 -11.68 -28.89
CA ALA A 4 -19.89 -11.05 -27.61
C ALA A 4 -20.58 -11.68 -26.38
N SER A 5 -21.73 -12.35 -26.55
CA SER A 5 -22.55 -12.80 -25.41
C SER A 5 -22.08 -14.12 -24.79
N THR A 6 -21.38 -14.98 -25.55
CA THR A 6 -20.89 -16.29 -25.07
C THR A 6 -19.54 -16.21 -24.36
N SER A 7 -18.67 -15.25 -24.73
CA SER A 7 -17.39 -15.02 -24.02
C SER A 7 -17.59 -14.43 -22.63
N PHE A 8 -18.55 -13.51 -22.46
CA PHE A 8 -18.86 -12.93 -21.15
C PHE A 8 -19.41 -13.97 -20.15
N LEU A 9 -20.26 -14.89 -20.62
CA LEU A 9 -20.84 -15.95 -19.77
C LEU A 9 -19.79 -16.97 -19.32
N LEU A 10 -18.86 -17.37 -20.20
CA LEU A 10 -17.76 -18.30 -19.86
C LEU A 10 -16.72 -17.66 -18.93
N ALA A 11 -16.39 -16.38 -19.12
CA ALA A 11 -15.53 -15.64 -18.19
C ALA A 11 -16.18 -15.50 -16.81
N SER A 12 -17.49 -15.20 -16.76
CA SER A 12 -18.22 -15.06 -15.49
C SER A 12 -18.32 -16.37 -14.68
N LEU A 13 -18.46 -17.52 -15.36
CA LEU A 13 -18.49 -18.85 -14.74
C LEU A 13 -17.09 -19.32 -14.30
N ALA A 14 -16.04 -18.96 -15.04
CA ALA A 14 -14.66 -19.26 -14.65
C ALA A 14 -14.18 -18.41 -13.47
N LEU A 15 -14.64 -17.16 -13.35
CA LEU A 15 -14.35 -16.33 -12.17
C LEU A 15 -15.02 -16.88 -10.90
N THR A 16 -16.25 -17.41 -10.99
CA THR A 16 -16.93 -17.99 -9.81
C THR A 16 -16.23 -19.22 -9.24
N ASP A 17 -15.60 -20.04 -10.07
CA ASP A 17 -14.82 -21.21 -9.64
C ASP A 17 -13.37 -20.86 -9.24
N ALA A 18 -12.90 -19.66 -9.57
CA ALA A 18 -11.56 -19.16 -9.23
C ALA A 18 -11.54 -18.23 -8.01
N LEU A 19 -12.72 -17.84 -7.49
CA LEU A 19 -12.85 -16.97 -6.33
C LEU A 19 -12.50 -17.74 -5.06
N LYS A 20 -11.39 -17.34 -4.44
CA LYS A 20 -10.90 -17.91 -3.20
C LYS A 20 -11.91 -17.65 -2.08
N THR A 21 -12.00 -18.60 -1.16
CA THR A 21 -12.72 -18.39 0.10
C THR A 21 -12.03 -17.29 0.91
N PRO A 22 -12.77 -16.58 1.75
CA PRO A 22 -12.18 -15.56 2.61
C PRO A 22 -11.08 -16.05 3.56
N LEU A 23 -11.13 -17.31 4.03
CA LEU A 23 -10.04 -17.91 4.80
C LEU A 23 -8.78 -18.13 3.95
N GLU A 24 -8.92 -18.51 2.68
CA GLU A 24 -7.79 -18.61 1.76
C GLU A 24 -7.16 -17.25 1.51
N TYR A 25 -7.95 -16.19 1.34
CA TYR A 25 -7.45 -14.82 1.22
C TYR A 25 -6.67 -14.35 2.46
N GLU A 26 -7.19 -14.60 3.66
CA GLU A 26 -6.49 -14.25 4.90
C GLU A 26 -5.15 -14.99 5.03
N HIS A 27 -5.12 -16.28 4.68
CA HIS A 27 -3.90 -17.09 4.71
C HIS A 27 -2.87 -16.62 3.66
N GLU A 28 -3.29 -16.38 2.42
CA GLU A 28 -2.43 -15.86 1.37
C GLU A 28 -1.89 -14.47 1.70
N PHE A 29 -2.75 -13.57 2.19
CA PHE A 29 -2.34 -12.23 2.61
C PHE A 29 -1.32 -12.30 3.75
N SER A 30 -1.51 -13.20 4.72
CA SER A 30 -0.56 -13.42 5.81
C SER A 30 0.79 -13.98 5.31
N ALA A 31 0.78 -14.86 4.30
CA ALA A 31 2.00 -15.37 3.67
C ALA A 31 2.70 -14.29 2.84
N TRP A 32 1.93 -13.48 2.12
CA TRP A 32 2.40 -12.32 1.36
C TRP A 32 3.05 -11.29 2.28
N MET A 33 2.43 -10.94 3.41
CA MET A 33 3.02 -10.02 4.40
C MET A 33 4.38 -10.50 4.90
N LYS A 34 4.51 -11.80 5.22
CA LYS A 34 5.79 -12.40 5.61
C LYS A 34 6.84 -12.28 4.50
N THR A 35 6.44 -12.50 3.25
CA THR A 35 7.33 -12.41 2.07
C THR A 35 7.86 -11.00 1.87
N HIS A 36 7.03 -9.98 2.15
CA HIS A 36 7.37 -8.56 2.01
C HIS A 36 7.83 -7.90 3.31
N SER A 37 8.03 -8.68 4.39
CA SER A 37 8.43 -8.17 5.72
C SER A 37 7.50 -7.07 6.27
N ILE A 38 6.19 -7.20 6.00
CA ILE A 38 5.15 -6.29 6.48
C ILE A 38 4.54 -6.85 7.77
N SER A 39 4.36 -5.98 8.76
CA SER A 39 3.68 -6.31 10.02
C SER A 39 2.61 -5.27 10.31
N ILE A 40 1.38 -5.74 10.54
CA ILE A 40 0.22 -4.90 10.85
C ILE A 40 -0.38 -5.42 12.16
N SER A 41 -0.20 -4.66 13.24
CA SER A 41 -0.74 -5.01 14.56
C SER A 41 -2.13 -4.43 14.82
N ASP A 42 -2.48 -3.35 14.13
CA ASP A 42 -3.81 -2.74 14.23
C ASP A 42 -4.83 -3.53 13.40
N ALA A 43 -5.91 -3.96 14.04
CA ALA A 43 -6.87 -4.85 13.41
C ALA A 43 -7.73 -4.15 12.33
N LEU A 44 -7.98 -2.84 12.46
CA LEU A 44 -8.73 -2.07 11.46
C LEU A 44 -7.87 -1.87 10.21
N GLU A 45 -6.59 -1.52 10.39
CA GLU A 45 -5.62 -1.43 9.31
C GLU A 45 -5.44 -2.80 8.65
N PHE A 46 -5.35 -3.90 9.41
CA PHE A 46 -5.27 -5.25 8.84
C PHE A 46 -6.47 -5.55 7.95
N ALA A 47 -7.69 -5.30 8.43
CA ALA A 47 -8.92 -5.51 7.66
C ALA A 47 -8.92 -4.70 6.36
N LYS A 48 -8.56 -3.41 6.44
CA LYS A 48 -8.45 -2.52 5.28
C LYS A 48 -7.40 -3.01 4.27
N ARG A 49 -6.24 -3.46 4.75
CA ARG A 49 -5.16 -3.97 3.89
C ARG A 49 -5.54 -5.29 3.22
N LEU A 50 -6.23 -6.17 3.94
CA LEU A 50 -6.77 -7.41 3.40
C LEU A 50 -7.83 -7.13 2.33
N GLU A 51 -8.75 -6.19 2.56
CA GLU A 51 -9.75 -5.79 1.56
C GLU A 51 -9.10 -5.26 0.28
N ASN A 52 -8.13 -4.36 0.40
CA ASN A 52 -7.36 -3.88 -0.74
C ASN A 52 -6.67 -5.04 -1.47
N TYR A 53 -6.05 -5.97 -0.73
CA TYR A 53 -5.39 -7.14 -1.30
C TYR A 53 -6.37 -8.00 -2.12
N ILE A 54 -7.56 -8.28 -1.60
CA ILE A 54 -8.62 -9.02 -2.30
C ILE A 54 -9.05 -8.28 -3.57
N ALA A 55 -9.35 -6.98 -3.47
CA ALA A 55 -9.75 -6.17 -4.62
C ALA A 55 -8.67 -6.09 -5.71
N ASN A 56 -7.40 -6.17 -5.31
CA ASN A 56 -6.27 -6.18 -6.23
C ASN A 56 -6.03 -7.57 -6.83
N ASP A 57 -6.17 -8.66 -6.07
CA ASP A 57 -6.13 -10.04 -6.58
C ASP A 57 -7.19 -10.26 -7.66
N MET A 58 -8.43 -9.81 -7.41
CA MET A 58 -9.52 -9.88 -8.38
C MET A 58 -9.19 -9.13 -9.67
N TYR A 59 -8.64 -7.92 -9.56
CA TYR A 59 -8.22 -7.13 -10.72
C TYR A 59 -7.10 -7.81 -11.52
N ILE A 60 -6.11 -8.38 -10.83
CA ILE A 60 -5.01 -9.12 -11.46
C ILE A 60 -5.55 -10.36 -12.20
N LEU A 61 -6.46 -11.10 -11.56
CA LEU A 61 -7.08 -12.29 -12.15
C LEU A 61 -7.89 -11.94 -13.40
N GLU A 62 -8.79 -10.96 -13.29
CA GLU A 62 -9.62 -10.48 -14.39
C GLU A 62 -8.76 -10.02 -15.57
N HIS A 63 -7.75 -9.18 -15.31
CA HIS A 63 -6.81 -8.74 -16.35
C HIS A 63 -6.13 -9.93 -17.04
N ASN A 64 -5.56 -10.85 -16.25
CA ASN A 64 -4.80 -11.97 -16.81
C ASN A 64 -5.67 -12.95 -17.60
N LEU A 65 -6.96 -13.07 -17.27
CA LEU A 65 -7.92 -13.87 -18.03
C LEU A 65 -8.32 -13.19 -19.34
N GLU A 66 -8.65 -11.89 -19.29
CA GLU A 66 -9.13 -11.15 -20.47
C GLU A 66 -8.02 -10.78 -21.46
N ASN A 67 -6.81 -10.56 -20.96
CA ASN A 67 -5.67 -10.06 -21.72
C ASN A 67 -4.58 -11.11 -21.94
N ALA A 68 -4.89 -12.40 -21.76
CA ALA A 68 -3.93 -13.50 -21.97
C ALA A 68 -3.23 -13.46 -23.34
N TRP A 69 -3.89 -12.88 -24.35
CA TRP A 69 -3.37 -12.72 -25.72
C TRP A 69 -2.37 -11.58 -25.89
N THR A 70 -2.34 -10.60 -24.99
CA THR A 70 -1.40 -9.45 -25.04
C THR A 70 0.02 -9.84 -24.63
N GLY A 71 0.16 -10.91 -23.84
CA GLY A 71 1.43 -11.31 -23.23
C GLY A 71 1.82 -10.49 -21.99
N VAL A 72 1.08 -9.43 -21.65
CA VAL A 72 1.29 -8.63 -20.43
C VAL A 72 0.64 -9.31 -19.25
N LYS A 73 1.44 -9.68 -18.24
CA LYS A 73 0.96 -10.29 -17.01
C LYS A 73 1.03 -9.30 -15.87
N LEU A 74 -0.04 -9.26 -15.09
CA LEU A 74 -0.07 -8.61 -13.79
C LEU A 74 0.16 -9.64 -12.68
N GLY A 75 0.61 -9.20 -11.52
CA GLY A 75 0.85 -10.07 -10.38
C GLY A 75 1.05 -9.30 -9.08
N HIS A 76 0.88 -10.03 -7.97
CA HIS A 76 1.14 -9.51 -6.65
C HIS A 76 2.62 -9.10 -6.49
N ASN A 77 2.81 -7.95 -5.85
CA ASN A 77 4.08 -7.36 -5.45
C ASN A 77 3.93 -6.63 -4.10
N GLU A 78 4.93 -5.85 -3.67
CA GLU A 78 4.91 -5.14 -2.38
C GLU A 78 3.76 -4.13 -2.21
N PHE A 79 3.10 -3.71 -3.29
CA PHE A 79 1.98 -2.77 -3.28
C PHE A 79 0.60 -3.43 -3.24
N SER A 80 0.52 -4.75 -3.11
CA SER A 80 -0.75 -5.50 -3.16
C SER A 80 -1.75 -5.09 -2.09
N HIS A 81 -1.29 -4.61 -0.95
CA HIS A 81 -2.14 -4.15 0.16
C HIS A 81 -2.61 -2.68 0.02
N MET A 82 -2.13 -1.96 -0.99
CA MET A 82 -2.46 -0.55 -1.17
C MET A 82 -3.69 -0.39 -2.06
N SER A 83 -4.55 0.55 -1.70
CA SER A 83 -5.54 1.06 -2.65
C SER A 83 -4.83 1.76 -3.80
N PHE A 84 -5.48 1.83 -4.96
CA PHE A 84 -4.89 2.47 -6.13
C PHE A 84 -4.62 3.97 -5.90
N ASP A 85 -5.53 4.69 -5.24
CA ASP A 85 -5.34 6.11 -4.90
C ASP A 85 -4.16 6.32 -3.96
N GLU A 86 -3.97 5.43 -2.98
CA GLU A 86 -2.82 5.47 -2.08
C GLU A 86 -1.50 5.20 -2.82
N PHE A 87 -1.49 4.21 -3.72
CA PHE A 87 -0.33 3.90 -4.55
C PHE A 87 0.02 5.10 -5.43
N LYS A 88 -0.95 5.63 -6.17
CA LYS A 88 -0.76 6.79 -7.05
C LYS A 88 -0.18 7.98 -6.28
N PHE A 89 -0.76 8.30 -5.12
CA PHE A 89 -0.34 9.46 -4.34
C PHE A 89 1.08 9.33 -3.79
N LYS A 90 1.53 8.12 -3.44
CA LYS A 90 2.79 7.92 -2.72
C LYS A 90 3.97 7.43 -3.58
N MET A 91 3.70 6.84 -4.75
CA MET A 91 4.73 6.20 -5.59
C MET A 91 5.09 7.01 -6.85
N THR A 92 4.35 8.07 -7.16
CA THR A 92 4.65 9.04 -8.22
C THR A 92 5.33 10.28 -7.62
N GLY A 93 5.81 11.19 -8.46
CA GLY A 93 6.53 12.37 -7.97
C GLY A 93 7.25 13.21 -9.02
N TYR A 94 7.10 12.92 -10.31
CA TYR A 94 7.57 13.83 -11.33
C TYR A 94 6.57 15.00 -11.45
N VAL A 95 7.10 16.22 -11.50
CA VAL A 95 6.30 17.44 -11.62
C VAL A 95 6.80 18.22 -12.82
N MET A 96 5.98 18.31 -13.86
CA MET A 96 6.28 19.11 -15.04
C MET A 96 5.94 20.59 -14.79
N PRO A 97 6.89 21.52 -14.96
CA PRO A 97 6.58 22.94 -14.94
C PRO A 97 5.61 23.33 -16.06
N GLU A 98 4.76 24.34 -15.82
CA GLU A 98 3.81 24.83 -16.81
C GLU A 98 4.53 25.35 -18.07
N GLY A 99 4.09 24.92 -19.26
CA GLY A 99 4.66 25.34 -20.53
C GLY A 99 5.98 24.65 -20.92
N TYR A 100 6.53 23.77 -20.07
CA TYR A 100 7.84 23.14 -20.31
C TYR A 100 7.84 22.26 -21.57
N LEU A 101 6.82 21.40 -21.74
CA LEU A 101 6.70 20.57 -22.94
C LEU A 101 6.45 21.41 -24.20
N GLU A 102 5.62 22.45 -24.10
CA GLU A 102 5.34 23.38 -25.20
C GLU A 102 6.61 24.10 -25.66
N GLN A 103 7.46 24.54 -24.72
CA GLN A 103 8.74 25.17 -25.03
C GLN A 103 9.70 24.20 -25.72
N ARG A 104 9.77 22.95 -25.25
CA ARG A 104 10.58 21.91 -25.89
C ARG A 104 10.08 21.58 -27.29
N LEU A 105 8.76 21.47 -27.47
CA LEU A 105 8.14 21.27 -28.79
C LEU A 105 8.41 22.43 -29.74
N ALA A 106 8.38 23.68 -29.24
CA ALA A 106 8.71 24.86 -30.04
C ALA A 106 10.18 24.91 -30.48
N SER A 107 11.08 24.26 -29.72
CA SER A 107 12.51 24.16 -30.01
C SER A 107 12.90 22.90 -30.79
N ARG A 108 11.94 22.02 -31.08
CA ARG A 108 12.16 20.77 -31.81
C ARG A 108 12.63 21.03 -33.23
N VAL A 109 13.59 20.23 -33.68
CA VAL A 109 14.06 20.23 -35.08
C VAL A 109 13.66 18.92 -35.77
N ASP A 110 12.64 18.97 -36.62
CA ASP A 110 12.12 17.79 -37.32
C ASP A 110 13.18 17.16 -38.24
N GLY A 111 13.31 15.83 -38.18
CA GLY A 111 14.23 15.07 -39.03
C GLY A 111 15.71 15.15 -38.66
N LEU A 112 16.08 15.84 -37.56
CA LEU A 112 17.48 16.01 -37.13
C LEU A 112 18.24 14.68 -37.02
N TRP A 113 17.55 13.62 -36.61
CA TRP A 113 18.16 12.32 -36.31
C TRP A 113 17.81 11.24 -37.33
N SER A 114 17.03 11.53 -38.39
CA SER A 114 16.44 10.49 -39.26
C SER A 114 17.46 9.60 -39.98
N ASP A 115 18.66 10.11 -40.25
CA ASP A 115 19.72 9.39 -40.96
C ASP A 115 20.64 8.60 -40.02
N VAL A 116 20.48 8.74 -38.70
CA VAL A 116 21.36 8.11 -37.71
C VAL A 116 20.91 6.68 -37.44
N GLN A 117 21.75 5.73 -37.86
CA GLN A 117 21.51 4.31 -37.60
C GLN A 117 22.25 3.88 -36.32
N VAL A 118 21.52 3.22 -35.42
CA VAL A 118 22.04 2.66 -34.17
C VAL A 118 21.75 1.17 -34.09
N ALA A 119 22.41 0.45 -33.19
CA ALA A 119 22.19 -0.98 -32.99
C ALA A 119 20.71 -1.31 -32.76
N GLU A 120 20.26 -2.50 -33.14
CA GLU A 120 18.86 -2.91 -32.97
C GLU A 120 18.47 -3.21 -31.52
N SER A 121 19.45 -3.59 -30.69
CA SER A 121 19.29 -3.72 -29.26
C SER A 121 20.47 -3.13 -28.50
N VAL A 122 20.16 -2.53 -27.36
CA VAL A 122 21.13 -2.03 -26.39
C VAL A 122 20.60 -2.36 -24.99
N ASP A 123 21.48 -2.84 -24.13
CA ASP A 123 21.19 -3.02 -22.70
C ASP A 123 22.38 -2.53 -21.89
N TRP A 124 22.23 -1.38 -21.22
CA TRP A 124 23.29 -0.82 -20.39
C TRP A 124 23.51 -1.61 -19.11
N GLN A 125 22.54 -2.40 -18.67
CA GLN A 125 22.73 -3.30 -17.52
C GLN A 125 23.78 -4.36 -17.87
N ASP A 126 23.65 -5.00 -19.04
CA ASP A 126 24.60 -6.02 -19.49
C ASP A 126 25.99 -5.45 -19.76
N LYS A 127 26.07 -4.16 -20.11
CA LYS A 127 27.34 -3.42 -20.28
C LYS A 127 27.95 -2.97 -18.96
N GLY A 128 27.28 -3.12 -17.83
CA GLY A 128 27.74 -2.68 -16.50
C GLY A 128 27.55 -1.19 -16.22
N GLY A 129 26.75 -0.48 -17.01
CA GLY A 129 26.47 0.95 -16.88
C GLY A 129 25.21 1.30 -16.07
N VAL A 130 24.69 0.35 -15.30
CA VAL A 130 23.45 0.52 -14.51
C VAL A 130 23.65 -0.08 -13.12
N THR A 131 23.41 0.71 -12.08
CA THR A 131 23.44 0.26 -10.67
C THR A 131 22.29 -0.70 -10.36
N PRO A 132 22.33 -1.45 -9.24
CA PRO A 132 21.18 -2.24 -8.79
C PRO A 132 19.89 -1.40 -8.69
N VAL A 133 18.73 -2.08 -8.79
CA VAL A 133 17.44 -1.40 -8.57
C VAL A 133 17.33 -0.95 -7.12
N LYS A 134 17.03 0.33 -6.93
CA LYS A 134 16.79 0.96 -5.62
C LYS A 134 15.28 1.09 -5.33
N ASN A 135 14.92 1.55 -4.14
CA ASN A 135 13.53 1.75 -3.73
C ASN A 135 13.33 3.16 -3.14
N GLN A 136 12.51 3.98 -3.79
CA GLN A 136 12.20 5.35 -3.37
C GLN A 136 11.32 5.39 -2.10
N GLY A 137 10.70 4.27 -1.72
CA GLY A 137 9.75 4.20 -0.62
C GLY A 137 8.53 5.09 -0.87
N MET A 138 7.94 5.61 0.21
CA MET A 138 6.72 6.44 0.15
C MET A 138 7.05 7.93 0.01
N CYS A 139 7.93 8.26 -0.94
CA CYS A 139 8.43 9.61 -1.22
C CYS A 139 8.38 9.85 -2.73
N GLY A 140 7.86 11.01 -3.15
CA GLY A 140 7.78 11.40 -4.56
C GLY A 140 9.11 11.87 -5.13
N SER A 141 10.17 11.08 -4.96
CA SER A 141 11.56 11.39 -5.33
C SER A 141 12.00 10.69 -6.61
N CYS A 142 11.09 10.13 -7.41
CA CYS A 142 11.44 9.43 -8.65
C CYS A 142 12.25 10.29 -9.64
N TRP A 143 12.07 11.61 -9.62
CA TRP A 143 12.90 12.57 -10.33
C TRP A 143 14.38 12.46 -9.92
N ALA A 144 14.69 12.35 -8.63
CA ALA A 144 16.04 12.17 -8.13
C ALA A 144 16.64 10.83 -8.57
N PHE A 145 15.86 9.72 -8.47
CA PHE A 145 16.30 8.39 -8.93
C PHE A 145 16.54 8.32 -10.44
N SER A 146 15.71 8.99 -11.24
CA SER A 146 15.92 9.09 -12.68
C SER A 146 17.19 9.87 -12.99
N THR A 147 17.40 11.00 -12.29
CA THR A 147 18.57 11.87 -12.42
C THR A 147 19.86 11.13 -12.08
N THR A 148 19.96 10.56 -10.87
CA THR A 148 21.15 9.83 -10.44
C THR A 148 21.44 8.70 -11.40
N GLY A 149 20.44 7.90 -11.78
CA GLY A 149 20.62 6.80 -12.73
C GLY A 149 21.21 7.22 -14.08
N ALA A 150 20.84 8.40 -14.59
CA ALA A 150 21.41 8.93 -15.83
C ALA A 150 22.83 9.49 -15.63
N VAL A 151 23.11 10.15 -14.50
CA VAL A 151 24.46 10.64 -14.16
C VAL A 151 25.44 9.48 -13.91
N GLU A 152 24.99 8.42 -13.23
CA GLU A 152 25.72 7.17 -13.03
C GLU A 152 26.09 6.54 -14.38
N GLY A 153 25.10 6.42 -15.28
CA GLY A 153 25.29 5.89 -16.62
C GLY A 153 26.24 6.72 -17.48
N ALA A 154 26.08 8.05 -17.47
CA ALA A 154 26.95 8.99 -18.17
C ALA A 154 28.41 8.91 -17.67
N THR A 155 28.59 8.81 -16.35
CA THR A 155 29.90 8.63 -15.72
C THR A 155 30.53 7.31 -16.14
N PHE A 156 29.75 6.23 -16.17
CA PHE A 156 30.24 4.94 -16.66
C PHE A 156 30.70 5.02 -18.12
N VAL A 157 29.94 5.71 -18.98
CA VAL A 157 30.30 5.90 -20.39
C VAL A 157 31.58 6.71 -20.54
N SER A 158 31.78 7.77 -19.74
CA SER A 158 32.96 8.64 -19.86
C SER A 158 34.22 8.07 -19.20
N SER A 159 34.10 7.29 -18.13
CA SER A 159 35.24 6.85 -17.32
C SER A 159 35.42 5.33 -17.21
N GLY A 160 34.45 4.53 -17.64
CA GLY A 160 34.41 3.08 -17.45
C GLY A 160 34.23 2.63 -16.00
N LYS A 161 33.81 3.53 -15.09
CA LYS A 161 33.57 3.22 -13.67
C LYS A 161 32.15 3.59 -13.31
N LEU A 162 31.44 2.63 -12.72
CA LEU A 162 30.10 2.84 -12.20
C LEU A 162 30.22 3.21 -10.71
N VAL A 163 29.63 4.33 -10.32
CA VAL A 163 29.56 4.81 -8.94
C VAL A 163 28.08 4.92 -8.58
N SER A 164 27.68 4.46 -7.40
CA SER A 164 26.30 4.65 -6.91
C SER A 164 26.18 6.03 -6.27
N LEU A 165 25.28 6.87 -6.76
CA LEU A 165 25.13 8.27 -6.34
C LEU A 165 23.95 8.45 -5.39
N SER A 166 24.00 9.49 -4.56
CA SER A 166 22.98 9.76 -3.55
C SER A 166 21.75 10.46 -4.12
N GLU A 167 20.60 9.79 -4.14
CA GLU A 167 19.33 10.48 -4.37
C GLU A 167 18.94 11.38 -3.19
N GLN A 168 19.39 11.04 -1.97
CA GLN A 168 19.04 11.78 -0.76
C GLN A 168 19.58 13.19 -0.77
N GLU A 169 20.78 13.39 -1.29
CA GLU A 169 21.37 14.72 -1.42
C GLU A 169 20.50 15.62 -2.30
N LEU A 170 20.01 15.11 -3.44
CA LEU A 170 19.07 15.86 -4.29
C LEU A 170 17.77 16.17 -3.52
N VAL A 171 17.20 15.16 -2.85
CA VAL A 171 15.96 15.32 -2.08
C VAL A 171 16.09 16.37 -0.97
N ASP A 172 17.25 16.47 -0.33
CA ASP A 172 17.50 17.36 0.81
C ASP A 172 18.00 18.75 0.39
N CYS A 173 18.72 18.87 -0.73
CA CYS A 173 19.49 20.07 -1.07
C CYS A 173 19.04 20.75 -2.38
N ASP A 174 18.39 20.04 -3.30
CA ASP A 174 17.85 20.66 -4.50
C ASP A 174 16.50 21.31 -4.20
N HIS A 175 16.53 22.64 -4.16
CA HIS A 175 15.35 23.49 -3.98
C HIS A 175 15.18 24.46 -5.14
N ASN A 176 15.91 24.25 -6.26
CA ASN A 176 15.88 25.14 -7.42
C ASN A 176 14.84 24.67 -8.45
N GLY A 177 13.58 24.63 -8.04
CA GLY A 177 12.47 24.14 -8.85
C GLY A 177 11.98 22.75 -8.44
N ASP A 178 12.77 22.02 -7.66
CA ASP A 178 12.43 20.71 -7.09
C ASP A 178 12.07 20.83 -5.60
N MET A 179 11.25 19.88 -5.12
CA MET A 179 10.57 19.97 -3.81
C MET A 179 10.71 18.70 -2.99
N GLY A 180 11.85 18.01 -3.10
CA GLY A 180 12.12 16.78 -2.35
C GLY A 180 11.08 15.70 -2.64
N CYS A 181 10.40 15.20 -1.60
CA CYS A 181 9.33 14.20 -1.74
C CYS A 181 8.03 14.75 -2.35
N ASN A 182 7.88 16.06 -2.54
CA ASN A 182 6.73 16.64 -3.23
C ASN A 182 6.94 16.73 -4.75
N GLY A 183 8.08 16.23 -5.23
CA GLY A 183 8.36 16.06 -6.63
C GLY A 183 9.34 17.05 -7.23
N GLY A 184 9.67 16.80 -8.50
CA GLY A 184 10.72 17.54 -9.22
C GLY A 184 10.88 17.12 -10.67
N LEU A 185 11.88 17.70 -11.33
CA LEU A 185 12.21 17.55 -12.74
C LEU A 185 13.71 17.24 -12.88
N MET A 186 14.03 16.19 -13.65
CA MET A 186 15.42 15.73 -13.81
C MET A 186 16.38 16.81 -14.34
N ASP A 187 15.91 17.72 -15.20
CA ASP A 187 16.74 18.82 -15.72
C ASP A 187 17.14 19.84 -14.65
N HIS A 188 16.25 20.14 -13.69
CA HIS A 188 16.59 20.99 -12.55
C HIS A 188 17.68 20.32 -11.72
N ALA A 189 17.53 19.02 -11.45
CA ALA A 189 18.52 18.25 -10.73
C ALA A 189 19.87 18.15 -11.45
N PHE A 190 19.89 18.01 -12.79
CA PHE A 190 21.14 18.07 -13.56
C PHE A 190 21.82 19.43 -13.43
N ALA A 191 21.06 20.52 -13.58
CA ALA A 191 21.57 21.88 -13.42
C ALA A 191 22.07 22.13 -11.98
N TRP A 192 21.36 21.61 -10.98
CA TRP A 192 21.76 21.69 -9.58
C TRP A 192 23.09 20.97 -9.35
N ILE A 193 23.28 19.75 -9.86
CA ILE A 193 24.55 19.01 -9.69
C ILE A 193 25.72 19.78 -10.35
N GLU A 194 25.49 20.38 -11.51
CA GLU A 194 26.48 21.23 -12.21
C GLU A 194 26.86 22.45 -11.35
N ASP A 195 25.87 23.22 -10.88
CA ASP A 195 26.08 24.43 -10.08
C ASP A 195 26.62 24.15 -8.68
N HIS A 196 26.25 23.02 -8.08
CA HIS A 196 26.70 22.58 -6.76
C HIS A 196 28.14 22.03 -6.79
N GLY A 197 28.72 21.85 -7.98
CA GLY A 197 30.08 21.35 -8.17
C GLY A 197 30.23 19.84 -8.01
N GLY A 198 29.11 19.11 -8.05
CA GLY A 198 29.06 17.66 -8.04
C GLY A 198 28.07 17.08 -7.04
N ILE A 199 28.02 15.75 -7.00
CA ILE A 199 27.11 14.94 -6.18
C ILE A 199 27.90 13.83 -5.47
N CYS A 200 27.44 13.47 -4.29
CA CYS A 200 28.03 12.48 -3.39
C CYS A 200 27.60 11.06 -3.74
N SER A 201 28.33 10.08 -3.17
CA SER A 201 27.96 8.67 -3.29
C SER A 201 26.79 8.31 -2.37
N GLU A 202 26.06 7.26 -2.73
CA GLU A 202 25.02 6.66 -1.88
C GLU A 202 25.58 6.27 -0.50
N ASP A 203 26.82 5.75 -0.46
CA ASP A 203 27.46 5.30 0.78
C ASP A 203 27.76 6.45 1.75
N ASP A 204 28.06 7.66 1.24
CA ASP A 204 28.33 8.83 2.08
C ASP A 204 27.02 9.50 2.51
N TYR A 205 26.01 9.50 1.64
CA TYR A 205 24.70 10.14 1.87
C TYR A 205 23.54 9.19 1.55
N GLU A 206 23.29 8.25 2.46
CA GLU A 206 22.29 7.19 2.29
C GLU A 206 20.84 7.70 2.18
N TYR A 207 20.05 7.06 1.32
CA TYR A 207 18.63 7.33 1.15
C TYR A 207 17.76 6.99 2.38
N LYS A 208 16.87 7.92 2.75
CA LYS A 208 15.99 7.86 3.93
C LYS A 208 14.50 7.97 3.61
N ALA A 209 14.13 8.06 2.33
CA ALA A 209 12.74 8.11 1.86
C ALA A 209 11.89 9.24 2.50
N LYS A 210 12.54 10.36 2.86
CA LYS A 210 11.92 11.57 3.38
C LYS A 210 12.89 12.73 3.21
N ALA A 211 12.37 13.93 3.04
CA ALA A 211 13.20 15.14 3.07
C ALA A 211 13.76 15.38 4.48
N GLN A 212 15.02 15.74 4.54
CA GLN A 212 15.77 16.11 5.73
C GLN A 212 16.48 17.45 5.52
N VAL A 213 17.30 17.84 6.49
CA VAL A 213 18.14 19.04 6.35
C VAL A 213 19.33 18.69 5.48
N CYS A 214 19.57 19.49 4.45
CA CYS A 214 20.75 19.38 3.59
C CYS A 214 22.05 19.33 4.40
N ARG A 215 22.89 18.34 4.11
CA ARG A 215 24.19 18.10 4.75
C ARG A 215 25.30 18.13 3.70
N ASP A 216 26.47 18.61 4.10
CA ASP A 216 27.66 18.54 3.26
C ASP A 216 28.25 17.12 3.20
N CYS A 217 28.89 16.78 2.08
CA CYS A 217 29.42 15.44 1.79
C CYS A 217 30.47 15.50 0.67
N GLU A 218 31.27 14.45 0.52
CA GLU A 218 32.33 14.42 -0.48
C GLU A 218 31.77 14.19 -1.89
N LYS A 219 31.95 15.17 -2.79
CA LYS A 219 31.51 15.05 -4.18
C LYS A 219 32.41 14.07 -4.94
N VAL A 220 31.81 13.11 -5.62
CA VAL A 220 32.52 12.06 -6.38
C VAL A 220 32.33 12.17 -7.89
N VAL A 221 31.24 12.79 -8.33
CA VAL A 221 30.90 12.99 -9.75
C VAL A 221 30.46 14.43 -9.98
N LYS A 222 30.88 15.01 -11.11
CA LYS A 222 30.41 16.32 -11.60
C LYS A 222 29.62 16.17 -12.89
N VAL A 223 28.52 16.88 -13.00
CA VAL A 223 27.80 17.13 -14.26
C VAL A 223 28.41 18.36 -14.92
N THR A 224 28.65 18.28 -16.23
CA THR A 224 29.29 19.37 -17.02
C THR A 224 28.33 19.96 -18.06
N GLY A 225 27.04 19.71 -17.88
CA GLY A 225 25.96 20.06 -18.79
C GLY A 225 25.03 18.86 -19.06
N PHE A 226 23.90 19.12 -19.70
CA PHE A 226 22.92 18.12 -20.11
C PHE A 226 22.25 18.51 -21.42
N GLN A 227 21.60 17.55 -22.06
CA GLN A 227 20.94 17.74 -23.35
C GLN A 227 19.54 17.15 -23.34
N ASP A 228 18.60 17.96 -23.80
CA ASP A 228 17.25 17.53 -24.15
C ASP A 228 17.25 16.75 -25.46
N VAL A 229 16.60 15.59 -25.44
CA VAL A 229 16.26 14.85 -26.65
C VAL A 229 15.04 15.50 -27.31
N ASN A 230 14.98 15.47 -28.65
CA ASN A 230 13.81 15.97 -29.38
C ASN A 230 12.51 15.35 -28.82
N PRO A 231 11.56 16.16 -28.33
CA PRO A 231 10.32 15.63 -27.77
C PRO A 231 9.46 15.00 -28.86
N GLN A 232 8.70 13.99 -28.48
CA GLN A 232 7.81 13.22 -29.33
C GLN A 232 8.51 12.59 -30.56
N ASP A 233 9.75 12.13 -30.35
CA ASP A 233 10.58 11.49 -31.36
C ASP A 233 11.26 10.24 -30.78
N GLU A 234 10.59 9.10 -30.89
CA GLU A 234 11.13 7.81 -30.40
C GLU A 234 12.43 7.39 -31.10
N HIS A 235 12.69 7.89 -32.31
CA HIS A 235 13.95 7.62 -32.99
C HIS A 235 15.09 8.42 -32.36
N ALA A 236 14.88 9.72 -32.08
CA ALA A 236 15.83 10.53 -31.32
C ALA A 236 16.12 9.92 -29.93
N LEU A 237 15.08 9.43 -29.25
CA LEU A 237 15.26 8.70 -27.99
C LEU A 237 16.10 7.43 -28.17
N LYS A 238 15.89 6.67 -29.26
CA LYS A 238 16.67 5.45 -29.56
C LYS A 238 18.15 5.80 -29.75
N VAL A 239 18.43 6.90 -30.46
CA VAL A 239 19.78 7.41 -30.69
C VAL A 239 20.46 7.86 -29.39
N ALA A 240 19.73 8.51 -28.48
CA ALA A 240 20.25 8.89 -27.17
C ALA A 240 20.53 7.66 -26.28
N VAL A 241 19.56 6.74 -26.17
CA VAL A 241 19.71 5.50 -25.38
C VAL A 241 20.82 4.61 -25.92
N ALA A 242 21.12 4.67 -27.23
CA ALA A 242 22.25 3.93 -27.80
C ALA A 242 23.62 4.42 -27.30
N GLN A 243 23.71 5.66 -26.80
CA GLN A 243 24.94 6.30 -26.34
C GLN A 243 25.14 6.18 -24.82
N GLN A 244 24.06 6.27 -24.03
CA GLN A 244 24.07 6.14 -22.57
C GLN A 244 22.65 5.91 -22.03
N PRO A 245 22.46 5.56 -20.74
CA PRO A 245 21.14 5.62 -20.10
C PRO A 245 20.56 7.05 -20.12
N VAL A 246 19.24 7.16 -20.29
CA VAL A 246 18.52 8.44 -20.49
C VAL A 246 17.42 8.58 -19.45
N SER A 247 17.34 9.73 -18.80
CA SER A 247 16.21 10.08 -17.92
C SER A 247 14.97 10.35 -18.76
N VAL A 248 13.86 9.72 -18.42
CA VAL A 248 12.57 9.90 -19.10
C VAL A 248 11.47 10.04 -18.06
N ALA A 249 10.38 10.72 -18.42
CA ALA A 249 9.15 10.72 -17.64
C ALA A 249 8.06 9.92 -18.36
N ILE A 250 7.21 9.26 -17.59
CA ILE A 250 6.07 8.48 -18.06
C ILE A 250 4.83 8.80 -17.23
N GLU A 251 3.66 8.45 -17.74
CA GLU A 251 2.44 8.31 -16.94
C GLU A 251 2.38 6.90 -16.32
N ALA A 252 2.53 6.81 -15.00
CA ALA A 252 2.52 5.58 -14.23
C ALA A 252 1.33 5.49 -13.26
N ASP A 253 0.43 6.47 -13.24
CA ASP A 253 -0.83 6.45 -12.47
C ASP A 253 -1.93 5.59 -13.10
N GLN A 254 -1.61 4.38 -13.53
CA GLN A 254 -2.58 3.39 -14.02
C GLN A 254 -2.54 2.13 -13.15
N LYS A 255 -3.70 1.53 -12.86
CA LYS A 255 -3.78 0.35 -11.97
C LYS A 255 -2.99 -0.85 -12.51
N ALA A 256 -2.91 -0.99 -13.83
CA ALA A 256 -2.07 -2.02 -14.47
C ALA A 256 -0.57 -1.81 -14.21
N PHE A 257 -0.13 -0.55 -14.06
CA PHE A 257 1.25 -0.21 -13.75
C PHE A 257 1.62 -0.63 -12.32
N GLN A 258 0.70 -0.42 -11.36
CA GLN A 258 0.86 -0.87 -9.98
C GLN A 258 1.21 -2.36 -9.90
N PHE A 259 0.58 -3.19 -10.75
CA PHE A 259 0.70 -4.65 -10.70
C PHE A 259 1.49 -5.26 -11.86
N TYR A 260 2.18 -4.45 -12.66
CA TYR A 260 2.98 -4.98 -13.77
C TYR A 260 3.95 -6.04 -13.25
N LYS A 261 3.96 -7.22 -13.90
CA LYS A 261 4.83 -8.34 -13.55
C LYS A 261 5.77 -8.71 -14.67
N SER A 262 5.28 -8.80 -15.92
CA SER A 262 6.10 -9.17 -17.06
C SER A 262 5.41 -8.88 -18.40
N GLY A 263 6.21 -8.88 -19.47
CA GLY A 263 5.75 -8.72 -20.85
C GLY A 263 6.01 -7.32 -21.38
N VAL A 264 5.81 -7.09 -22.68
CA VAL A 264 5.92 -5.76 -23.28
C VAL A 264 4.63 -5.00 -22.99
N PHE A 265 4.69 -4.04 -22.07
CA PHE A 265 3.56 -3.25 -21.63
C PHE A 265 3.07 -2.34 -22.76
N ASN A 266 1.90 -2.68 -23.31
CA ASN A 266 1.17 -1.96 -24.35
C ASN A 266 -0.28 -1.65 -23.90
N LEU A 267 -0.54 -1.70 -22.59
CA LEU A 267 -1.85 -1.41 -22.02
C LEU A 267 -2.10 0.10 -22.03
N THR A 268 -3.36 0.49 -21.87
CA THR A 268 -3.75 1.91 -21.89
C THR A 268 -3.07 2.69 -20.77
N CYS A 269 -2.43 3.78 -21.17
CA CYS A 269 -1.94 4.87 -20.33
C CYS A 269 -2.04 6.16 -21.13
N GLY A 270 -2.11 7.30 -20.46
CA GLY A 270 -2.12 8.61 -21.10
C GLY A 270 -0.72 9.18 -21.33
N THR A 271 -0.65 10.51 -21.31
CA THR A 271 0.58 11.31 -21.48
C THR A 271 0.70 12.41 -20.41
N ARG A 272 -0.07 12.31 -19.32
CA ARG A 272 0.06 13.17 -18.13
C ARG A 272 1.17 12.62 -17.25
N LEU A 273 2.40 12.95 -17.62
CA LEU A 273 3.60 12.42 -16.99
C LEU A 273 3.63 12.74 -15.49
N ASP A 274 3.89 11.73 -14.68
CA ASP A 274 3.86 11.80 -13.20
C ASP A 274 4.98 10.97 -12.55
N HIS A 275 5.77 10.24 -13.34
CA HIS A 275 6.84 9.40 -12.82
C HIS A 275 8.13 9.49 -13.63
N GLY A 276 9.24 9.81 -12.95
CA GLY A 276 10.59 9.84 -13.52
C GLY A 276 11.23 8.45 -13.44
N VAL A 277 11.73 7.95 -14.57
CA VAL A 277 12.35 6.63 -14.69
C VAL A 277 13.57 6.69 -15.61
N LEU A 278 14.33 5.60 -15.70
CA LEU A 278 15.56 5.55 -16.49
C LEU A 278 15.41 4.57 -17.66
N ALA A 279 15.50 5.07 -18.90
CA ALA A 279 15.61 4.22 -20.08
C ALA A 279 17.05 3.68 -20.18
N VAL A 280 17.21 2.38 -19.94
CA VAL A 280 18.51 1.69 -19.88
C VAL A 280 18.80 0.85 -21.12
N GLY A 281 17.86 0.80 -22.06
CA GLY A 281 18.01 -0.02 -23.24
C GLY A 281 16.76 -0.10 -24.07
N TYR A 282 16.85 -0.87 -25.15
CA TYR A 282 15.75 -1.20 -26.03
C TYR A 282 16.07 -2.50 -26.77
N GLY A 283 15.04 -3.14 -27.30
CA GLY A 283 15.19 -4.36 -28.07
C GLY A 283 13.89 -4.77 -28.76
N SER A 284 13.82 -6.05 -29.09
CA SER A 284 12.63 -6.69 -29.63
C SER A 284 12.51 -8.09 -29.02
N ASP A 285 11.30 -8.46 -28.63
CA ASP A 285 10.96 -9.80 -28.12
C ASP A 285 9.81 -10.36 -28.96
N ASN A 286 10.04 -11.47 -29.67
CA ASN A 286 9.06 -12.07 -30.59
C ASN A 286 8.42 -11.08 -31.59
N GLY A 287 9.20 -10.13 -32.09
CA GLY A 287 8.76 -9.08 -33.01
C GLY A 287 8.12 -7.85 -32.37
N GLN A 288 7.90 -7.86 -31.04
CA GLN A 288 7.43 -6.69 -30.29
C GLN A 288 8.62 -5.86 -29.83
N LYS A 289 8.72 -4.62 -30.33
CA LYS A 289 9.77 -3.68 -29.96
C LYS A 289 9.47 -3.11 -28.57
N PHE A 290 10.52 -2.95 -27.76
CA PHE A 290 10.37 -2.39 -26.41
C PHE A 290 11.50 -1.45 -26.02
N TRP A 291 11.19 -0.54 -25.10
CA TRP A 291 12.13 0.15 -24.23
C TRP A 291 12.33 -0.66 -22.95
N LYS A 292 13.57 -0.88 -22.52
CA LYS A 292 13.86 -1.43 -21.18
C LYS A 292 14.06 -0.27 -20.23
N VAL A 293 13.21 -0.18 -19.22
CA VAL A 293 13.15 0.94 -18.28
C VAL A 293 13.40 0.43 -16.87
N LYS A 294 14.36 1.04 -16.18
CA LYS A 294 14.65 0.82 -14.76
C LYS A 294 13.70 1.70 -13.93
N ASN A 295 12.99 1.08 -13.00
CA ASN A 295 12.11 1.76 -12.05
C ASN A 295 12.80 1.93 -10.68
N SER A 296 12.18 2.70 -9.79
CA SER A 296 12.64 3.04 -8.45
C SER A 296 11.73 2.46 -7.35
N TRP A 297 11.02 1.37 -7.63
CA TRP A 297 10.06 0.74 -6.70
C TRP A 297 10.54 -0.61 -6.15
N GLY A 298 11.86 -0.80 -6.09
CA GLY A 298 12.46 -2.06 -5.63
C GLY A 298 12.37 -3.19 -6.66
N SER A 299 13.12 -4.26 -6.39
CA SER A 299 13.22 -5.42 -7.29
C SER A 299 12.00 -6.36 -7.22
N SER A 300 11.09 -6.17 -6.26
CA SER A 300 9.89 -7.00 -6.12
C SER A 300 8.82 -6.67 -7.17
N TRP A 301 8.86 -5.44 -7.71
CA TRP A 301 7.96 -4.93 -8.73
C TRP A 301 8.47 -5.27 -10.15
N GLY A 302 7.56 -5.56 -11.08
CA GLY A 302 7.90 -5.80 -12.49
C GLY A 302 8.87 -6.95 -12.73
N GLU A 303 9.69 -6.80 -13.77
CA GLU A 303 10.72 -7.75 -14.19
C GLU A 303 12.02 -7.49 -13.40
N ASN A 304 12.01 -7.79 -12.10
CA ASN A 304 13.09 -7.50 -11.15
C ASN A 304 13.41 -5.99 -11.02
N GLY A 305 12.37 -5.15 -10.97
CA GLY A 305 12.47 -3.69 -10.90
C GLY A 305 12.52 -2.99 -12.25
N TYR A 306 12.37 -3.72 -13.34
CA TYR A 306 12.31 -3.18 -14.69
C TYR A 306 10.93 -3.35 -15.31
N ILE A 307 10.66 -2.55 -16.32
CA ILE A 307 9.52 -2.70 -17.21
C ILE A 307 9.98 -2.61 -18.66
N ARG A 308 9.36 -3.43 -19.51
CA ARG A 308 9.46 -3.30 -20.96
C ARG A 308 8.26 -2.52 -21.47
N LEU A 309 8.43 -1.27 -21.89
CA LEU A 309 7.36 -0.46 -22.50
C LEU A 309 7.36 -0.66 -24.01
N ALA A 310 6.18 -0.75 -24.63
CA ALA A 310 6.07 -0.83 -26.09
C ALA A 310 6.77 0.37 -26.75
N ARG A 311 7.47 0.12 -27.87
CA ARG A 311 8.22 1.12 -28.62
C ARG A 311 7.71 1.21 -30.05
N GLU A 312 7.63 2.43 -30.59
CA GLU A 312 7.01 2.73 -31.89
C GLU A 312 5.50 2.42 -31.91
N GLU A 313 4.84 2.61 -30.77
CA GLU A 313 3.40 2.42 -30.58
C GLU A 313 2.81 3.65 -29.86
N ASN A 314 1.50 3.86 -30.02
CA ASN A 314 0.73 4.90 -29.31
C ASN A 314 1.11 6.36 -29.62
N GLY A 315 1.55 6.59 -30.86
CA GLY A 315 1.74 7.92 -31.42
C GLY A 315 3.10 8.53 -31.07
N PRO A 316 3.32 9.81 -31.38
CA PRO A 316 4.66 10.40 -31.35
C PRO A 316 5.19 10.59 -29.91
N ALA A 317 4.31 10.68 -28.90
CA ALA A 317 4.69 10.70 -27.50
C ALA A 317 5.24 9.36 -26.98
N GLY A 318 5.05 8.27 -27.72
CA GLY A 318 5.41 6.91 -27.32
C GLY A 318 4.51 6.36 -26.20
N GLN A 319 4.70 5.07 -25.87
CA GLN A 319 3.96 4.41 -24.80
C GLN A 319 4.10 5.17 -23.47
N CYS A 320 2.96 5.53 -22.87
CA CYS A 320 2.87 6.29 -21.62
C CYS A 320 3.62 7.63 -21.64
N GLY A 321 3.85 8.19 -22.83
CA GLY A 321 4.51 9.48 -23.00
C GLY A 321 6.04 9.44 -22.85
N ILE A 322 6.68 8.27 -22.87
CA ILE A 322 8.14 8.09 -22.67
C ILE A 322 9.00 9.00 -23.56
N ALA A 323 8.55 9.36 -24.76
CA ALA A 323 9.29 10.21 -25.69
C ALA A 323 9.01 11.72 -25.50
N SER A 324 8.24 12.13 -24.48
CA SER A 324 7.79 13.52 -24.35
C SER A 324 8.85 14.46 -23.78
N VAL A 325 9.53 14.06 -22.70
CA VAL A 325 10.57 14.87 -22.02
C VAL A 325 11.89 14.12 -21.73
N PRO A 326 12.45 13.34 -22.66
CA PRO A 326 13.72 12.65 -22.42
C PRO A 326 14.91 13.62 -22.37
N SER A 327 15.81 13.43 -21.40
CA SER A 327 17.05 14.21 -21.30
C SER A 327 18.19 13.36 -20.72
N TYR A 328 19.44 13.75 -21.00
CA TYR A 328 20.60 13.03 -20.51
C TYR A 328 21.76 13.99 -20.16
N PRO A 329 22.52 13.71 -19.09
CA PRO A 329 23.63 14.54 -18.65
C PRO A 329 24.95 14.13 -19.30
N PHE A 330 25.92 15.03 -19.25
CA PHE A 330 27.34 14.74 -19.42
C PHE A 330 28.00 14.76 -18.04
N ALA A 331 28.70 13.68 -17.66
CA ALA A 331 29.25 13.55 -16.33
C ALA A 331 30.68 12.98 -16.33
N THR A 332 31.48 13.40 -15.33
CA THR A 332 32.86 12.95 -15.14
C THR A 332 33.16 12.72 -13.66
N LEU A 333 34.08 11.81 -13.38
CA LEU A 333 34.60 11.62 -12.01
C LEU A 333 35.39 12.84 -11.57
N ILE A 334 35.24 13.21 -10.30
CA ILE A 334 36.10 14.21 -9.67
C ILE A 334 37.41 13.54 -9.30
N SER A 335 38.53 14.09 -9.77
CA SER A 335 39.86 13.53 -9.49
C SER A 335 40.32 13.88 -8.08
N LYS A 336 41.10 13.00 -7.44
CA LYS A 336 41.67 13.25 -6.10
C LYS A 336 42.54 14.51 -6.04
N ASP A 337 43.12 14.95 -7.15
CA ASP A 337 43.96 16.14 -7.21
C ASP A 337 43.12 17.45 -7.15
N GLU A 338 41.89 17.44 -7.69
CA GLU A 338 40.92 18.55 -7.56
C GLU A 338 40.36 18.66 -6.12
N GLN A 339 40.39 17.57 -5.34
CA GLN A 339 39.91 17.56 -3.96
C GLN A 339 40.89 18.26 -3.00
N THR A 340 42.19 18.23 -3.28
CA THR A 340 43.24 18.82 -2.42
C THR A 340 43.24 20.35 -2.35
N GLU A 341 42.76 21.07 -3.37
CA GLU A 341 42.72 22.55 -3.35
C GLU A 341 41.64 23.14 -2.42
N LYS A 342 40.61 22.36 -2.06
CA LYS A 342 39.54 22.83 -1.15
C LYS A 342 39.79 22.51 0.33
N ILE A 343 40.70 21.59 0.65
CA ILE A 343 40.91 21.08 2.02
C ILE A 343 41.76 22.02 2.89
N GLU A 344 42.54 22.95 2.32
CA GLU A 344 43.40 23.86 3.11
C GLU A 344 42.67 24.96 3.92
N LYS A 345 41.33 25.07 3.85
CA LYS A 345 40.61 26.23 4.42
C LYS A 345 39.72 26.03 5.65
N VAL A 346 39.56 24.83 6.22
CA VAL A 346 38.80 24.70 7.48
C VAL A 346 39.38 23.61 8.38
N VAL A 347 40.13 24.02 9.41
CA VAL A 347 40.48 23.18 10.57
C VAL A 347 40.22 23.99 11.83
N GLU A 348 39.23 23.59 12.64
CA GLU A 348 39.27 23.77 14.09
C GLU A 348 38.42 22.68 14.81
N GLU A 349 38.93 22.26 15.97
CA GLU A 349 38.69 21.00 16.70
C GLU A 349 37.47 20.98 17.67
N PRO A 350 37.09 19.79 18.22
CA PRO A 350 35.79 19.53 18.85
C PRO A 350 35.78 19.62 20.38
N ARG A 351 34.58 19.64 21.00
CA ARG A 351 34.43 19.55 22.47
C ARG A 351 33.23 18.73 22.97
N SER A 352 33.57 17.55 23.50
CA SER A 352 33.08 16.75 24.65
C SER A 352 31.60 16.65 25.07
N VAL A 353 31.20 15.38 25.26
CA VAL A 353 30.06 14.78 26.00
C VAL A 353 30.22 14.94 27.53
N PRO A 354 29.12 14.84 28.32
CA PRO A 354 29.06 13.74 29.30
C PRO A 354 27.71 13.02 29.39
N THR A 355 27.83 11.73 29.73
CA THR A 355 26.87 10.70 30.11
C THR A 355 26.24 10.94 31.49
N ASP A 356 25.02 10.43 31.72
CA ASP A 356 24.72 9.76 33.00
C ASP A 356 23.59 8.73 32.87
N GLU A 357 23.76 7.63 33.60
CA GLU A 357 22.88 6.48 33.74
C GLU A 357 21.84 6.74 34.85
N SER A 358 20.68 6.07 34.79
CA SER A 358 20.21 5.27 35.93
C SER A 358 18.92 4.52 35.59
N VAL A 359 18.97 3.24 35.93
CA VAL A 359 17.91 2.23 35.87
C VAL A 359 17.24 2.17 37.24
N GLU A 360 15.91 2.10 37.29
CA GLU A 360 15.20 1.47 38.41
C GLU A 360 14.07 0.57 37.89
N SER A 361 13.86 -0.52 38.62
CA SER A 361 13.03 -1.68 38.30
C SER A 361 12.15 -2.04 39.51
N PHE A 362 11.28 -3.03 39.29
CA PHE A 362 10.47 -3.84 40.24
C PHE A 362 9.03 -3.37 40.55
N PRO A 363 8.09 -4.27 40.91
CA PRO A 363 7.98 -5.71 40.62
C PRO A 363 6.57 -6.15 40.11
N ALA A 364 6.50 -7.43 39.71
CA ALA A 364 5.29 -8.18 39.44
C ALA A 364 4.70 -8.86 40.70
N GLU A 365 3.40 -9.11 40.63
CA GLU A 365 2.56 -10.16 41.25
C GLU A 365 1.40 -9.63 42.08
N GLU A 366 0.17 -10.01 41.69
CA GLU A 366 -0.66 -10.84 42.56
C GLU A 366 -1.79 -11.53 41.76
N ALA A 367 -1.94 -12.82 42.02
CA ALA A 367 -2.95 -13.71 41.49
C ALA A 367 -4.00 -14.02 42.56
N ARG A 368 -5.27 -14.18 42.12
CA ARG A 368 -6.31 -15.14 42.56
C ARG A 368 -7.70 -14.48 42.59
N ASP A 369 -8.68 -15.07 41.90
CA ASP A 369 -9.71 -15.92 42.53
C ASP A 369 -10.69 -16.43 41.44
N PHE A 370 -10.71 -17.74 41.19
CA PHE A 370 -11.63 -18.40 40.25
C PHE A 370 -12.71 -19.14 41.06
N ARG A 371 -13.97 -18.73 40.88
CA ARG A 371 -15.15 -19.52 41.27
C ARG A 371 -15.57 -20.43 40.11
N PRO A 372 -16.15 -21.61 40.36
CA PRO A 372 -16.49 -22.56 39.31
C PRO A 372 -17.67 -22.04 38.47
N MET A 373 -17.45 -21.91 37.16
CA MET A 373 -18.49 -21.67 36.15
C MET A 373 -19.16 -22.99 35.75
N ASN A 374 -20.40 -22.87 35.29
CA ASN A 374 -21.28 -23.98 34.93
C ASN A 374 -20.70 -24.76 33.74
N LEU A 375 -20.90 -26.09 33.68
CA LEU A 375 -20.29 -26.96 32.66
C LEU A 375 -20.77 -26.64 31.22
N ALA A 376 -21.85 -25.85 31.08
CA ALA A 376 -22.34 -25.32 29.81
C ALA A 376 -21.51 -24.13 29.27
N ASP A 377 -20.83 -23.37 30.13
CA ASP A 377 -20.02 -22.19 29.74
C ASP A 377 -18.66 -22.59 29.13
N LEU A 378 -18.24 -23.85 29.30
CA LEU A 378 -16.96 -24.37 28.79
C LEU A 378 -16.93 -24.59 27.27
N PHE A 379 -18.08 -24.53 26.59
CA PHE A 379 -18.22 -24.83 25.16
C PHE A 379 -18.85 -23.69 24.35
N SER A 380 -19.25 -22.60 25.00
CA SER A 380 -19.81 -21.41 24.33
C SER A 380 -18.68 -20.44 23.99
N SER A 381 -18.50 -20.11 22.71
CA SER A 381 -17.57 -19.06 22.27
C SER A 381 -18.26 -17.69 22.11
N ALA A 382 -19.55 -17.62 22.46
CA ALA A 382 -20.28 -16.38 22.66
C ALA A 382 -20.83 -16.28 24.08
N LYS A 383 -20.80 -15.09 24.66
CA LYS A 383 -21.37 -14.79 25.97
C LYS A 383 -22.06 -13.44 25.94
N ILE A 384 -23.23 -13.34 26.56
CA ILE A 384 -23.97 -12.09 26.73
C ILE A 384 -24.21 -11.84 28.21
N THR A 385 -23.98 -10.61 28.64
CA THR A 385 -24.13 -10.21 30.04
C THR A 385 -24.75 -8.82 30.14
N GLN A 386 -25.55 -8.60 31.18
CA GLN A 386 -26.00 -7.25 31.51
C GLN A 386 -24.87 -6.52 32.24
N CYS A 387 -24.51 -5.33 31.74
CA CYS A 387 -23.47 -4.48 32.32
C CYS A 387 -24.07 -3.29 33.08
N GLY A 388 -23.22 -2.55 33.81
CA GLY A 388 -23.65 -1.37 34.59
C GLY A 388 -24.40 -1.71 35.88
N ASP A 389 -25.00 -0.69 36.50
CA ASP A 389 -25.78 -0.86 37.74
C ASP A 389 -27.19 -1.39 37.43
N VAL A 390 -27.31 -2.71 37.43
CA VAL A 390 -28.54 -3.48 37.18
C VAL A 390 -29.68 -3.10 38.15
N SER A 391 -29.35 -2.60 39.35
CA SER A 391 -30.37 -2.20 40.34
C SER A 391 -31.14 -0.95 39.89
N SER A 392 -30.46 -0.05 39.18
CA SER A 392 -31.00 1.20 38.63
C SER A 392 -31.60 1.05 37.22
N ALA A 393 -31.27 -0.04 36.52
CA ALA A 393 -31.74 -0.30 35.17
C ALA A 393 -33.27 -0.39 35.11
N ILE A 394 -33.86 0.34 34.16
CA ILE A 394 -35.31 0.35 33.93
C ILE A 394 -35.76 -0.89 33.20
N ILE A 395 -34.90 -1.42 32.33
CA ILE A 395 -35.09 -2.68 31.64
C ILE A 395 -34.37 -3.77 32.44
N ASP A 396 -35.13 -4.76 32.85
CA ASP A 396 -34.67 -5.94 33.57
C ASP A 396 -34.79 -7.16 32.64
N PHE A 397 -33.67 -7.64 32.13
CA PHE A 397 -33.65 -8.79 31.23
C PHE A 397 -33.78 -10.07 32.04
N SER A 398 -34.87 -10.80 31.82
CA SER A 398 -35.06 -12.13 32.39
C SER A 398 -34.32 -13.20 31.61
N ASP A 399 -34.03 -12.94 30.34
CA ASP A 399 -33.34 -13.87 29.45
C ASP A 399 -32.52 -13.09 28.42
N LEU A 400 -31.25 -13.46 28.29
CA LEU A 400 -30.31 -12.91 27.31
C LEU A 400 -29.65 -14.09 26.61
N GLU A 401 -29.83 -14.19 25.30
CA GLU A 401 -29.31 -15.30 24.50
C GLU A 401 -28.50 -14.78 23.32
N VAL A 402 -27.43 -15.52 22.98
CA VAL A 402 -26.67 -15.35 21.74
C VAL A 402 -26.82 -16.60 20.89
N THR A 403 -27.20 -16.43 19.63
CA THR A 403 -27.35 -17.53 18.68
C THR A 403 -26.52 -17.27 17.43
N PRO A 404 -25.67 -18.23 16.99
CA PRO A 404 -25.35 -19.49 17.67
C PRO A 404 -24.44 -19.27 18.89
N SER A 405 -24.45 -20.21 19.85
CA SER A 405 -23.56 -20.19 21.04
C SER A 405 -22.07 -20.33 20.69
N SER A 406 -21.77 -20.78 19.47
CA SER A 406 -20.42 -20.87 18.92
C SER A 406 -20.38 -20.14 17.57
N PRO A 407 -20.36 -18.79 17.58
CA PRO A 407 -20.37 -17.99 16.36
C PRO A 407 -19.14 -18.26 15.49
N GLN A 408 -19.33 -18.12 14.18
CA GLN A 408 -18.30 -18.27 13.16
C GLN A 408 -18.34 -17.04 12.27
N ARG A 409 -17.17 -16.56 11.82
CA ARG A 409 -17.09 -15.45 10.87
C ARG A 409 -17.84 -15.83 9.58
N GLY A 410 -18.61 -14.89 9.02
CA GLY A 410 -19.44 -15.13 7.82
C GLY A 410 -20.82 -15.74 8.09
N GLN A 411 -21.16 -16.04 9.34
CA GLN A 411 -22.52 -16.41 9.73
C GLN A 411 -23.13 -15.31 10.59
N PRO A 412 -24.42 -14.99 10.42
CA PRO A 412 -25.13 -14.05 11.30
C PRO A 412 -25.07 -14.50 12.75
N VAL A 413 -24.82 -13.55 13.65
CA VAL A 413 -24.91 -13.75 15.10
C VAL A 413 -26.03 -12.88 15.63
N SER A 414 -27.03 -13.48 16.26
CA SER A 414 -28.17 -12.76 16.82
C SER A 414 -28.10 -12.72 18.34
N PHE A 415 -28.37 -11.56 18.93
CA PHE A 415 -28.58 -11.37 20.36
C PHE A 415 -30.06 -11.13 20.63
N PHE A 416 -30.62 -11.85 21.58
CA PHE A 416 -32.01 -11.72 22.01
C PHE A 416 -32.07 -11.30 23.47
N GLY A 417 -32.99 -10.39 23.77
CA GLY A 417 -33.28 -9.97 25.14
C GLY A 417 -34.77 -9.97 25.41
N ASN A 418 -35.20 -10.80 26.36
CA ASN A 418 -36.57 -10.81 26.88
C ASN A 418 -36.56 -10.28 28.31
N GLY A 419 -37.56 -9.49 28.68
CA GLY A 419 -37.55 -8.88 30.01
C GLY A 419 -38.78 -8.09 30.39
N ASN A 420 -38.62 -7.26 31.42
CA ASN A 420 -39.64 -6.36 31.92
C ASN A 420 -39.14 -4.92 31.95
N SER A 421 -39.95 -3.99 31.46
CA SER A 421 -39.77 -2.56 31.72
C SER A 421 -40.41 -2.18 33.04
N LYS A 422 -39.65 -1.53 33.94
CA LYS A 422 -40.12 -1.06 35.26
C LYS A 422 -41.01 0.19 35.15
N ARG A 423 -40.90 0.97 34.06
CA ARG A 423 -41.68 2.20 33.82
C ARG A 423 -42.04 2.42 32.35
N ASP A 424 -43.01 3.30 32.11
CA ASP A 424 -43.32 3.80 30.77
C ASP A 424 -42.20 4.72 30.26
N PHE A 425 -41.93 4.68 28.96
CA PHE A 425 -41.10 5.69 28.27
C PHE A 425 -41.61 5.91 26.85
N ALA A 426 -41.51 7.15 26.37
CA ALA A 426 -42.04 7.54 25.07
C ALA A 426 -41.11 7.15 23.91
N SER A 427 -39.80 7.19 24.17
CA SER A 427 -38.72 7.07 23.18
C SER A 427 -37.43 6.64 23.88
N ALA A 428 -36.52 6.05 23.12
CA ALA A 428 -35.23 5.58 23.59
C ALA A 428 -34.17 5.70 22.49
N ASN A 429 -32.94 5.98 22.89
CA ASN A 429 -31.75 6.02 22.06
C ASN A 429 -30.81 4.88 22.47
N PHE A 430 -29.89 4.50 21.59
CA PHE A 430 -28.83 3.56 21.90
C PHE A 430 -27.46 4.08 21.47
N LYS A 431 -26.43 3.60 22.15
CA LYS A 431 -25.04 3.68 21.71
C LYS A 431 -24.47 2.27 21.64
N LEU A 432 -23.90 1.96 20.49
CA LEU A 432 -23.25 0.71 20.17
C LEU A 432 -21.74 0.95 20.11
N GLY A 433 -20.96 0.15 20.82
CA GLY A 433 -19.51 0.11 20.73
C GLY A 433 -19.05 -1.30 20.41
N VAL A 434 -18.13 -1.44 19.46
CA VAL A 434 -17.48 -2.72 19.16
C VAL A 434 -16.00 -2.56 19.45
N LYS A 435 -15.45 -3.46 20.24
CA LYS A 435 -14.02 -3.59 20.49
C LYS A 435 -13.51 -4.91 19.93
N LEU A 436 -12.25 -4.92 19.54
CA LEU A 436 -11.52 -6.10 19.11
C LEU A 436 -10.21 -6.13 19.88
N ALA A 437 -9.94 -7.23 20.58
CA ALA A 437 -8.77 -7.38 21.46
C ALA A 437 -8.62 -6.22 22.47
N GLY A 438 -9.75 -5.67 22.96
CA GLY A 438 -9.78 -4.58 23.94
C GLY A 438 -9.74 -3.16 23.36
N THR A 439 -9.44 -2.99 22.07
CA THR A 439 -9.43 -1.68 21.40
C THR A 439 -10.78 -1.40 20.75
N GLN A 440 -11.37 -0.23 20.99
CA GLN A 440 -12.62 0.16 20.32
C GLN A 440 -12.37 0.40 18.83
N VAL A 441 -13.00 -0.42 17.98
CA VAL A 441 -12.86 -0.40 16.52
C VAL A 441 -14.07 0.21 15.82
N PHE A 442 -15.23 0.25 16.47
CA PHE A 442 -16.43 0.86 15.92
C PHE A 442 -17.31 1.47 17.01
N GLY A 443 -18.05 2.51 16.65
CA GLY A 443 -19.02 3.17 17.49
C GLY A 443 -20.17 3.72 16.65
N HIS A 444 -21.41 3.56 17.12
CA HIS A 444 -22.59 4.11 16.48
C HIS A 444 -23.59 4.58 17.53
N SER A 445 -24.46 5.51 17.15
CA SER A 445 -25.58 5.95 18.00
C SER A 445 -26.82 6.09 17.13
N GLY A 446 -27.95 5.60 17.64
CA GLY A 446 -29.20 5.55 16.89
C GLY A 446 -30.42 5.55 17.80
N LYS A 447 -31.60 5.45 17.19
CA LYS A 447 -32.86 5.33 17.93
C LYS A 447 -33.12 3.86 18.23
N LEU A 448 -33.45 3.56 19.49
CA LEU A 448 -33.86 2.21 19.89
C LEU A 448 -35.35 1.95 19.64
N CYS A 449 -36.10 2.97 19.24
CA CYS A 449 -37.50 2.79 18.84
C CYS A 449 -37.59 2.45 17.35
N GLY A 450 -37.96 1.21 17.03
CA GLY A 450 -37.99 0.67 15.67
C GLY A 450 -36.67 0.07 15.20
N ASP A 451 -36.59 -0.24 13.91
CA ASP A 451 -35.43 -0.89 13.30
C ASP A 451 -34.37 0.15 12.89
N THR A 452 -33.10 -0.14 13.21
CA THR A 452 -31.95 0.65 12.76
C THR A 452 -30.93 -0.26 12.08
N HIS A 453 -30.63 0.04 10.81
CA HIS A 453 -29.55 -0.60 10.05
C HIS A 453 -28.25 0.19 10.23
N VAL A 454 -27.22 -0.46 10.78
CA VAL A 454 -25.92 0.13 11.06
C VAL A 454 -24.87 -0.49 10.13
N PRO A 455 -24.51 0.16 9.01
CA PRO A 455 -23.43 -0.34 8.16
C PRO A 455 -22.11 -0.28 8.93
N LEU A 456 -21.34 -1.37 8.90
CA LEU A 456 -20.00 -1.37 9.48
C LEU A 456 -19.02 -0.66 8.53
N PRO A 457 -17.93 -0.07 9.05
CA PRO A 457 -16.92 0.57 8.23
C PRO A 457 -16.39 -0.39 7.17
N LEU A 458 -16.03 0.16 6.00
CA LEU A 458 -15.37 -0.58 4.93
C LEU A 458 -16.23 -1.71 4.32
N GLY A 459 -17.55 -1.64 4.44
CA GLY A 459 -18.44 -2.65 3.85
C GLY A 459 -18.31 -4.04 4.49
N LEU A 460 -17.69 -4.13 5.68
CA LEU A 460 -17.47 -5.36 6.45
C LEU A 460 -18.77 -5.86 7.12
N GLY A 461 -19.88 -5.80 6.40
CA GLY A 461 -21.20 -6.18 6.87
C GLY A 461 -21.94 -5.06 7.60
N HIS A 462 -22.86 -5.44 8.48
CA HIS A 462 -23.78 -4.52 9.13
C HIS A 462 -24.31 -5.10 10.44
N ILE A 463 -24.83 -4.22 11.29
CA ILE A 463 -25.52 -4.58 12.52
C ILE A 463 -26.95 -4.06 12.41
N ASP A 464 -27.93 -4.94 12.47
CA ASP A 464 -29.35 -4.57 12.50
C ASP A 464 -29.83 -4.59 13.94
N VAL A 465 -30.28 -3.44 14.43
CA VAL A 465 -30.90 -3.30 15.75
C VAL A 465 -32.41 -3.28 15.55
N HIS A 466 -33.07 -4.38 15.88
CA HIS A 466 -34.52 -4.47 15.99
C HIS A 466 -34.93 -4.00 17.39
N GLY A 467 -35.22 -2.70 17.47
CA GLY A 467 -35.55 -2.02 18.71
C GLY A 467 -37.01 -2.19 19.15
N PHE A 468 -37.40 -1.44 20.17
CA PHE A 468 -38.73 -1.54 20.77
C PHE A 468 -39.82 -0.84 19.96
N ALA A 469 -41.05 -1.35 20.06
CA ALA A 469 -42.24 -0.63 19.64
C ALA A 469 -42.56 0.49 20.65
N CYS A 470 -42.33 1.74 20.26
CA CYS A 470 -42.56 2.91 21.10
C CYS A 470 -43.90 3.61 20.77
N PRO A 471 -44.60 4.19 21.76
CA PRO A 471 -44.21 4.34 23.17
C PRO A 471 -44.34 3.03 23.97
N MET A 472 -43.31 2.72 24.77
CA MET A 472 -43.23 1.50 25.57
C MET A 472 -44.00 1.64 26.89
N LYS A 473 -44.80 0.62 27.22
CA LYS A 473 -45.52 0.52 28.49
C LYS A 473 -44.77 -0.35 29.48
N LYS A 474 -44.91 -0.03 30.77
CA LYS A 474 -44.48 -0.88 31.86
C LYS A 474 -45.07 -2.28 31.70
N GLY A 475 -44.22 -3.31 31.69
CA GLY A 475 -44.63 -4.68 31.47
C GLY A 475 -43.58 -5.52 30.73
N LYS A 476 -44.00 -6.72 30.32
CA LYS A 476 -43.16 -7.67 29.57
C LYS A 476 -42.90 -7.19 28.15
N PHE A 477 -41.71 -7.46 27.63
CA PHE A 477 -41.37 -7.33 26.22
C PHE A 477 -40.60 -8.57 25.74
N SER A 478 -40.66 -8.82 24.43
CA SER A 478 -40.03 -9.97 23.76
C SER A 478 -39.24 -9.62 22.50
N ASP A 479 -39.07 -8.33 22.22
CA ASP A 479 -38.85 -7.88 20.84
C ASP A 479 -37.45 -7.26 20.62
N LEU A 480 -36.59 -7.23 21.64
CA LEU A 480 -35.22 -6.74 21.43
C LEU A 480 -34.39 -7.84 20.76
N LYS A 481 -34.02 -7.58 19.50
CA LYS A 481 -33.12 -8.44 18.73
C LYS A 481 -32.05 -7.59 18.07
N VAL A 482 -30.80 -8.05 18.11
CA VAL A 482 -29.69 -7.42 17.41
C VAL A 482 -29.01 -8.46 16.55
N ASP A 483 -29.00 -8.26 15.24
CA ASP A 483 -28.32 -9.13 14.29
C ASP A 483 -26.97 -8.51 13.91
N VAL A 484 -25.89 -9.25 14.17
CA VAL A 484 -24.53 -8.91 13.82
C VAL A 484 -24.12 -9.74 12.61
N ASN A 485 -24.06 -9.08 11.46
CA ASN A 485 -23.68 -9.69 10.20
C ASN A 485 -22.23 -9.31 9.88
N LEU A 486 -21.28 -10.09 10.39
CA LEU A 486 -19.86 -9.95 10.04
C LEU A 486 -19.53 -10.89 8.87
N PRO A 487 -18.94 -10.39 7.77
CA PRO A 487 -18.46 -11.25 6.71
C PRO A 487 -17.29 -12.09 7.22
N ILE A 488 -17.01 -13.18 6.54
CA ILE A 488 -15.92 -14.09 6.91
C ILE A 488 -14.52 -13.43 6.81
N ILE A 489 -14.39 -12.32 6.07
CA ILE A 489 -13.18 -11.48 6.01
C ILE A 489 -12.97 -10.58 7.23
N ALA A 490 -13.94 -10.50 8.16
CA ALA A 490 -13.74 -9.75 9.40
C ALA A 490 -12.53 -10.31 10.17
N PRO A 491 -11.70 -9.48 10.84
CA PRO A 491 -10.52 -9.95 11.56
C PRO A 491 -10.81 -11.13 12.50
N ALA A 492 -9.92 -12.13 12.57
CA ALA A 492 -10.01 -13.15 13.61
C ALA A 492 -9.71 -12.50 14.97
N GLY A 493 -10.46 -12.87 16.02
CA GLY A 493 -10.19 -12.35 17.35
C GLY A 493 -11.38 -12.38 18.30
N ASN A 494 -11.14 -11.84 19.48
CA ASN A 494 -12.15 -11.65 20.51
C ASN A 494 -12.80 -10.28 20.35
N TYR A 495 -14.08 -10.30 20.00
CA TYR A 495 -14.93 -9.12 19.87
C TYR A 495 -15.71 -8.88 21.15
N GLU A 496 -15.81 -7.62 21.55
CA GLU A 496 -16.68 -7.17 22.64
C GLU A 496 -17.65 -6.13 22.08
N ILE A 497 -18.94 -6.45 22.04
CA ILE A 497 -20.01 -5.58 21.54
C ILE A 497 -20.80 -5.08 22.73
N GLN A 498 -20.71 -3.79 23.00
CA GLN A 498 -21.43 -3.11 24.06
C GLN A 498 -22.59 -2.32 23.47
N LEU A 499 -23.81 -2.60 23.94
CA LEU A 499 -25.02 -1.85 23.63
C LEU A 499 -25.56 -1.18 24.89
N THR A 500 -25.60 0.14 24.88
CA THR A 500 -26.17 0.96 25.96
C THR A 500 -27.39 1.72 25.45
N SER A 501 -28.36 1.98 26.32
CA SER A 501 -29.56 2.73 25.96
C SER A 501 -29.98 3.70 27.05
N ASP A 502 -30.52 4.83 26.63
CA ASP A 502 -31.08 5.90 27.46
C ASP A 502 -32.41 6.40 26.87
N ASP A 503 -33.27 6.97 27.71
CA ASP A 503 -34.43 7.73 27.22
C ASP A 503 -34.05 9.15 26.83
N ASP A 504 -35.00 9.92 26.27
CA ASP A 504 -34.76 11.31 25.85
C ASP A 504 -34.35 12.26 27.00
N SER A 505 -34.44 11.83 28.26
CA SER A 505 -33.95 12.58 29.42
C SER A 505 -32.53 12.19 29.83
N ASN A 506 -31.84 11.36 29.04
CA ASN A 506 -30.57 10.71 29.34
C ASN A 506 -30.64 9.78 30.58
N SER A 507 -31.82 9.28 30.93
CA SER A 507 -31.95 8.29 31.99
C SER A 507 -31.59 6.91 31.45
N PRO A 508 -30.61 6.19 32.03
CA PRO A 508 -30.14 4.91 31.50
C PRO A 508 -31.21 3.83 31.57
N LEU A 509 -31.51 3.20 30.44
CA LEU A 509 -32.49 2.12 30.33
C LEU A 509 -31.85 0.76 30.57
N PHE A 510 -30.75 0.46 29.88
CA PHE A 510 -29.94 -0.76 30.06
C PHE A 510 -28.52 -0.64 29.48
N CYS A 511 -27.69 -1.62 29.82
CA CYS A 511 -26.39 -1.89 29.22
C CYS A 511 -26.26 -3.40 29.03
N VAL A 512 -25.88 -3.85 27.83
CA VAL A 512 -25.59 -5.24 27.51
C VAL A 512 -24.20 -5.32 26.90
N ASN A 513 -23.41 -6.30 27.32
CA ASN A 513 -22.11 -6.63 26.76
C ASN A 513 -22.14 -8.02 26.16
N VAL A 514 -21.68 -8.15 24.92
CA VAL A 514 -21.58 -9.41 24.20
C VAL A 514 -20.12 -9.68 23.87
N GLU A 515 -19.59 -10.78 24.37
CA GLU A 515 -18.25 -11.27 24.05
C GLU A 515 -18.38 -12.37 22.99
N LEU A 516 -17.67 -12.24 21.87
CA LEU A 516 -17.61 -13.22 20.80
C LEU A 516 -16.15 -13.61 20.55
N ASP A 517 -15.81 -14.87 20.71
CA ASP A 517 -14.56 -15.45 20.25
C ASP A 517 -14.75 -15.99 18.83
N LEU A 518 -14.10 -15.31 17.88
CA LEU A 518 -14.10 -15.63 16.45
C LEU A 518 -12.69 -16.04 15.96
N THR A 519 -11.85 -16.59 16.86
CA THR A 519 -10.43 -16.91 16.60
C THR A 519 -10.19 -18.13 15.72
N GLY A 520 -11.17 -19.04 15.52
CA GLY A 520 -11.02 -20.09 14.50
C GLY A 520 -11.98 -21.28 14.56
N GLY A 521 -12.47 -21.64 13.37
CA GLY A 521 -12.94 -22.98 13.04
C GLY A 521 -11.83 -23.80 12.38
N GLU A 522 -10.82 -24.20 13.16
CA GLU A 522 -9.96 -25.34 12.85
C GLU A 522 -9.80 -26.17 14.12
N GLY A 523 -10.51 -27.31 14.22
CA GLY A 523 -10.08 -28.40 15.12
C GLY A 523 -11.06 -29.07 16.09
N SER A 524 -12.37 -28.78 16.14
CA SER A 524 -13.26 -29.45 17.13
C SER A 524 -14.09 -30.64 16.59
N ALA A 525 -13.75 -31.18 15.42
CA ALA A 525 -14.30 -32.46 14.96
C ALA A 525 -13.45 -33.65 15.44
N LYS A 526 -13.74 -34.10 16.67
CA LYS A 526 -13.45 -35.42 17.30
C LYS A 526 -12.05 -36.04 17.17
N LYS A 527 -11.38 -36.22 18.31
CA LYS A 527 -10.94 -37.55 18.79
C LYS A 527 -11.02 -37.62 20.32
N THR A 528 -11.95 -38.45 20.79
CA THR A 528 -11.99 -39.03 22.14
C THR A 528 -10.66 -39.73 22.45
N HIS A 529 -9.92 -39.23 23.44
CA HIS A 529 -8.97 -40.06 24.18
C HIS A 529 -9.52 -40.26 25.59
N VAL A 530 -10.11 -41.44 25.78
CA VAL A 530 -10.33 -42.03 27.10
C VAL A 530 -8.95 -42.34 27.66
N TYR A 531 -8.56 -41.66 28.74
CA TYR A 531 -7.39 -42.05 29.53
C TYR A 531 -7.72 -43.37 30.24
N GLU A 532 -7.01 -44.45 29.87
CA GLU A 532 -6.83 -45.59 30.77
C GLU A 532 -5.72 -45.27 31.79
N PRO A 533 -5.89 -45.62 33.07
CA PRO A 533 -4.88 -45.39 34.08
C PRO A 533 -3.80 -46.49 34.01
N ILE A 534 -2.53 -46.08 33.92
CA ILE A 534 -1.39 -46.97 34.14
C ILE A 534 -1.24 -47.18 35.66
N SER A 535 -1.41 -48.43 36.07
CA SER A 535 -1.12 -48.96 37.41
C SER A 535 0.39 -49.05 37.64
N TYR A 536 0.85 -48.60 38.81
CA TYR A 536 2.22 -48.78 39.31
C TYR A 536 2.55 -50.26 39.55
N MET A 537 3.55 -50.80 38.83
CA MET A 537 4.73 -51.52 39.35
C MET A 537 5.56 -52.08 38.20
#